data_AF-A0A530Y036-F1
#
_entry.id   AF-A0A530Y036-F1
#
_cell.length_a   1.000
_cell.length_b   1.000
_cell.length_c   1.000
_cell.angle_alpha   90.00
_cell.angle_beta   90.00
_cell.angle_gamma   90.00
#
_symmetry.space_group_name_H-M   'P 1'
#
loop_
_entity.id
_entity.type
_entity.pdbx_description
1 polymer ?
#
loop_
_entity_poly.entity_id
_entity_poly.type
_entity_poly.pdbx_seq_one_letter_code
_entity_poly.pdbx_strand_id
1 'polypeptide(L)'
;AYRGMVWHVAVERLEKTTPDEALIANGLLQAATVLRALTSLKAAGPWLLGEQLTLADLHAAPIIGYFVKVADGQNLLAEFPDIRDWFARIALRESFA
;
A
#
# COMPACT_ATOMS: atom_id res chain seq x y z
N ALA A 1 8.48 3.84 -2.23
CA ALA A 1 7.34 3.24 -1.52
C ALA A 1 7.46 3.40 -0.01
N TYR A 2 8.35 2.66 0.67
CA TYR A 2 8.41 2.58 2.14
C TYR A 2 8.34 3.93 2.89
N ARG A 3 9.28 4.86 2.65
CA ARG A 3 9.31 6.14 3.38
C ARG A 3 8.01 6.95 3.23
N GLY A 4 7.52 7.12 2.00
CA GLY A 4 6.33 7.92 1.73
C GLY A 4 5.06 7.31 2.35
N MET A 5 4.83 6.02 2.14
CA MET A 5 3.64 5.33 2.64
C MET A 5 3.67 5.10 4.16
N VAL A 6 4.80 4.64 4.70
CA VAL A 6 4.92 4.26 6.11
C VAL A 6 5.20 5.47 6.97
N TRP A 7 6.28 6.20 6.70
CA TRP A 7 6.70 7.28 7.60
C TRP A 7 5.90 8.56 7.39
N HIS A 8 5.73 8.98 6.14
CA HIS A 8 5.12 10.28 5.86
C HIS A 8 3.59 10.28 5.95
N VAL A 9 2.93 9.12 5.81
CA VAL A 9 1.46 9.03 5.93
C VAL A 9 1.06 8.26 7.19
N ALA A 10 1.38 6.96 7.26
CA ALA A 10 0.86 6.14 8.35
C ALA A 10 1.40 6.53 9.74
N VAL A 11 2.73 6.70 9.90
CA VAL A 11 3.33 7.11 11.18
C VAL A 11 2.90 8.53 11.56
N GLU A 12 2.86 9.47 10.61
CA GLU A 12 2.36 10.81 10.88
C GLU A 12 0.92 10.79 11.42
N ARG A 13 0.04 9.96 10.84
CA ARG A 13 -1.35 9.82 11.30
C ARG A 13 -1.52 9.01 12.59
N LEU A 14 -0.70 8.00 12.84
CA LEU A 14 -0.86 7.08 13.97
C LEU A 14 -0.14 7.55 15.23
N GLU A 15 1.05 8.13 15.10
CA GLU A 15 1.97 8.33 16.22
C GLU A 15 2.17 9.80 16.63
N LYS A 16 1.78 10.76 15.77
CA LYS A 16 1.97 12.18 16.06
C LYS A 16 0.73 12.79 16.69
N THR A 17 0.93 13.51 17.80
CA THR A 17 -0.13 14.31 18.45
C THR A 17 -0.68 15.38 17.50
N THR A 18 0.19 15.99 16.70
CA THR A 18 -0.17 16.95 15.65
C THR A 18 0.52 16.50 14.36
N PRO A 19 -0.19 15.80 13.45
CA PRO A 19 0.38 15.35 12.19
C PRO A 19 0.81 16.53 11.29
N ASP A 20 1.91 16.36 10.55
CA ASP A 20 2.32 17.31 9.53
C ASP A 20 1.58 17.05 8.20
N GLU A 21 0.56 17.87 7.92
CA GLU A 21 -0.28 17.73 6.73
C GLU A 21 0.48 17.91 5.40
N ALA A 22 1.56 18.71 5.37
CA ALA A 22 2.36 18.87 4.16
C ALA A 22 3.18 17.62 3.86
N LEU A 23 3.71 16.99 4.92
CA LEU A 23 4.41 15.71 4.84
C LEU A 23 3.47 14.60 4.35
N ILE A 24 2.26 14.55 4.89
CA ILE A 24 1.22 13.57 4.51
C ILE A 24 0.80 13.77 3.06
N ALA A 25 0.51 15.00 2.63
CA ALA A 25 0.16 15.30 1.24
C ALA A 25 1.25 14.85 0.27
N ASN A 26 2.53 15.11 0.58
CA ASN A 26 3.65 14.64 -0.22
C ASN A 26 3.78 13.10 -0.19
N GLY A 27 3.56 12.47 0.96
CA GLY A 27 3.52 11.02 1.10
C GLY A 27 2.44 10.37 0.24
N LEU A 28 1.25 10.96 0.17
CA LEU A 28 0.14 10.51 -0.68
C LEU A 28 0.46 10.64 -2.17
N LEU A 29 1.09 11.74 -2.61
CA LEU A 29 1.54 11.89 -4.00
C LEU A 29 2.55 10.80 -4.39
N GLN A 30 3.48 10.47 -3.50
CA GLN A 30 4.43 9.37 -3.70
C GLN A 30 3.72 8.01 -3.71
N ALA A 31 2.77 7.80 -2.81
CA ALA A 31 1.99 6.57 -2.75
C ALA A 31 1.17 6.35 -4.03
N ALA A 32 0.55 7.39 -4.57
CA ALA A 32 -0.21 7.33 -5.82
C ALA A 32 0.67 6.93 -7.01
N THR A 33 1.91 7.44 -7.06
CA THR A 33 2.90 7.04 -8.09
C THR A 33 3.24 5.56 -7.97
N VAL A 34 3.44 5.05 -6.74
CA VAL A 34 3.74 3.64 -6.49
C VAL A 34 2.57 2.74 -6.87
N LEU A 35 1.35 3.07 -6.44
CA LEU A 35 0.17 2.27 -6.74
C LEU A 35 -0.10 2.22 -8.25
N ARG A 36 0.06 3.35 -8.95
CA ARG A 36 -0.03 3.40 -10.42
C ARG A 36 1.02 2.50 -11.09
N ALA A 37 2.26 2.54 -10.61
CA ALA A 37 3.31 1.68 -11.14
C ALA A 37 3.03 0.19 -10.89
N LEU A 38 2.55 -0.17 -9.70
CA LEU A 38 2.15 -1.55 -9.38
C LEU A 38 0.99 -2.00 -10.29
N THR A 39 -0.04 -1.18 -10.48
CA THR A 39 -1.14 -1.49 -11.40
C THR A 39 -0.64 -1.72 -12.82
N SER A 40 0.22 -0.82 -13.34
CA SER A 40 0.75 -0.95 -14.71
C SER A 40 1.67 -2.16 -14.92
N LEU A 41 2.42 -2.56 -13.89
CA LEU A 41 3.37 -3.67 -13.97
C LEU A 41 2.73 -5.02 -13.63
N LYS A 42 1.57 -5.01 -12.97
CA LYS A 42 0.90 -6.21 -12.52
C LYS A 42 0.54 -7.09 -13.71
N ALA A 43 0.96 -8.35 -13.67
CA ALA A 43 0.56 -9.34 -14.67
C ALA A 43 -0.89 -9.82 -14.43
N ALA A 44 -1.52 -10.35 -15.47
CA ALA A 44 -2.80 -11.03 -15.35
C ALA A 44 -2.69 -12.19 -14.34
N GLY A 45 -3.69 -12.32 -13.47
CA GLY A 45 -3.71 -13.31 -12.39
C GLY A 45 -3.92 -12.69 -11.00
N PRO A 46 -3.93 -13.50 -9.93
CA PRO A 46 -4.21 -13.04 -8.56
C PRO A 46 -3.03 -12.33 -7.87
N TRP A 47 -1.79 -12.55 -8.29
CA TRP A 47 -0.58 -12.00 -7.65
C TRP A 47 0.09 -10.94 -8.53
N LEU A 48 1.12 -10.24 -8.00
CA LEU A 48 1.78 -9.15 -8.72
C LEU A 48 2.40 -9.62 -10.04
N LEU A 49 3.00 -10.81 -10.04
CA LEU A 49 3.70 -11.39 -11.20
C LEU A 49 2.93 -12.56 -11.84
N GLY A 50 1.63 -12.69 -11.57
CA GLY A 50 0.73 -13.62 -12.25
C GLY A 50 0.07 -14.64 -11.32
N GLU A 51 0.15 -15.92 -11.67
CA GLU A 51 -0.58 -17.01 -10.99
C GLU A 51 0.03 -17.45 -9.65
N GLN A 52 1.31 -17.15 -9.41
CA GLN A 52 2.02 -17.61 -8.22
C GLN A 52 2.36 -16.47 -7.27
N LEU A 53 2.25 -16.74 -5.97
CA LEU A 53 2.78 -15.85 -4.93
C LEU A 53 4.31 -15.84 -5.01
N THR A 54 4.90 -14.65 -5.00
CA THR A 54 6.35 -14.47 -5.11
C THR A 54 6.90 -13.54 -4.04
N LEU A 55 8.22 -13.39 -4.00
CA LEU A 55 8.88 -12.39 -3.16
C LEU A 55 8.44 -10.95 -3.47
N ALA A 56 7.97 -10.66 -4.70
CA ALA A 56 7.43 -9.34 -5.02
C ALA A 56 6.21 -9.01 -4.15
N ASP A 57 5.30 -9.98 -3.99
CA ASP A 57 4.10 -9.83 -3.16
C ASP A 57 4.48 -9.68 -1.69
N LEU A 58 5.36 -10.56 -1.20
CA LEU A 58 5.79 -10.59 0.20
C LEU A 58 6.59 -9.34 0.59
N HIS A 59 7.27 -8.70 -0.36
CA HIS A 59 7.96 -7.44 -0.13
C HIS A 59 7.01 -6.24 -0.10
N ALA A 60 6.05 -6.19 -1.03
CA ALA A 60 5.13 -5.06 -1.15
C ALA A 60 4.04 -5.05 -0.05
N ALA A 61 3.55 -6.23 0.33
CA ALA A 61 2.39 -6.34 1.19
C ALA A 61 2.56 -5.71 2.58
N PRO A 62 3.69 -5.84 3.31
CA PRO A 62 3.86 -5.19 4.60
C PRO A 62 3.84 -3.65 4.51
N ILE A 63 4.38 -3.09 3.41
CA ILE A 63 4.41 -1.64 3.18
C ILE A 63 2.97 -1.11 3.00
N ILE A 64 2.19 -1.77 2.14
CA ILE A 64 0.78 -1.42 1.90
C ILE A 64 -0.06 -1.73 3.14
N GLY A 65 0.24 -2.83 3.85
CA GLY A 65 -0.45 -3.23 5.08
C GLY A 65 -0.34 -2.20 6.19
N TYR A 66 0.83 -1.56 6.32
CA TYR A 66 0.98 -0.45 7.26
C TYR A 66 0.30 0.83 6.75
N PHE A 67 0.39 1.11 5.43
CA PHE A 67 -0.25 2.27 4.80
C PHE A 67 -1.77 2.29 4.99
N VAL A 68 -2.44 1.14 4.87
CA VAL A 68 -3.91 1.05 5.00
C VAL A 68 -4.41 1.00 6.45
N LYS A 69 -3.53 1.15 7.44
CA LYS A 69 -3.97 1.32 8.85
C LYS A 69 -4.67 2.66 9.08
N VAL A 70 -4.54 3.60 8.15
CA VAL A 70 -5.09 4.96 8.25
C VAL A 70 -6.05 5.26 7.11
N ALA A 71 -7.02 6.14 7.35
CA ALA A 71 -8.08 6.46 6.39
C ALA A 71 -7.54 6.98 5.05
N ASP A 72 -6.51 7.83 5.06
CA ASP A 72 -5.89 8.35 3.83
C ASP A 72 -5.36 7.22 2.93
N GLY A 73 -4.75 6.19 3.54
CA GLY A 73 -4.21 5.06 2.80
C GLY A 73 -5.28 4.11 2.28
N GLN A 74 -6.36 3.92 3.05
CA GLN A 74 -7.53 3.15 2.60
C GLN A 74 -8.22 3.84 1.42
N ASN A 75 -8.44 5.15 1.53
CA ASN A 75 -9.08 5.95 0.49
C ASN A 75 -8.27 5.92 -0.80
N LEU A 76 -6.95 6.14 -0.72
CA LEU A 76 -6.11 6.12 -1.91
C LEU A 76 -6.02 4.71 -2.52
N LEU A 77 -5.93 3.64 -1.72
CA LEU A 77 -5.90 2.28 -2.25
C LEU A 77 -7.21 1.91 -2.98
N ALA A 78 -8.35 2.45 -2.53
CA ALA A 78 -9.65 2.20 -3.15
C ALA A 78 -9.73 2.71 -4.62
N GLU A 79 -8.88 3.67 -5.01
CA GLU A 79 -8.77 4.15 -6.39
C GLU A 79 -8.05 3.16 -7.33
N PHE A 80 -7.44 2.09 -6.80
CA PHE A 80 -6.70 1.08 -7.55
C PHE A 80 -7.26 -0.32 -7.33
N PRO A 81 -8.40 -0.69 -7.96
CA PRO A 81 -9.13 -1.94 -7.70
C PRO A 81 -8.26 -3.20 -7.77
N ASP A 82 -7.40 -3.33 -8.79
CA ASP A 82 -6.56 -4.52 -8.96
C ASP A 82 -5.55 -4.70 -7.81
N ILE A 83 -5.02 -3.60 -7.29
CA ILE A 83 -4.07 -3.62 -6.16
C ILE A 83 -4.81 -3.78 -4.84
N ARG A 84 -5.99 -3.18 -4.70
CA ARG A 84 -6.87 -3.41 -3.55
C ARG A 84 -7.25 -4.88 -3.44
N ASP A 85 -7.64 -5.52 -4.54
CA ASP A 85 -8.09 -6.92 -4.56
C ASP A 85 -6.90 -7.88 -4.32
N TRP A 86 -5.74 -7.56 -4.88
CA TRP A 86 -4.48 -8.24 -4.54
C TRP A 86 -4.16 -8.13 -3.05
N PHE A 87 -4.27 -6.93 -2.47
CA PHE A 87 -3.97 -6.69 -1.07
C PHE A 87 -4.96 -7.42 -0.15
N ALA A 88 -6.26 -7.39 -0.47
CA ALA A 88 -7.28 -8.14 0.26
C ALA A 88 -6.96 -9.65 0.27
N ARG A 89 -6.45 -10.19 -0.84
CA ARG A 89 -6.03 -11.59 -0.92
C ARG A 89 -4.82 -11.90 -0.06
N ILE A 90 -3.75 -11.10 -0.12
CA ILE A 90 -2.53 -11.39 0.66
C ILE A 90 -2.77 -11.20 2.17
N ALA A 91 -3.63 -10.25 2.55
CA ALA A 91 -3.98 -9.98 3.94
C ALA A 91 -4.77 -11.11 4.62
N LEU A 92 -5.45 -11.98 3.85
CA LEU A 92 -6.16 -13.15 4.36
C LEU A 92 -5.25 -14.36 4.65
N ARG A 93 -3.97 -14.28 4.30
CA ARG A 93 -3.04 -15.38 4.59
C ARG A 93 -2.72 -15.41 6.07
N GLU A 94 -2.81 -16.58 6.70
CA GLU A 94 -2.45 -16.77 8.11
C GLU A 94 -1.04 -16.29 8.45
N SER A 95 -0.09 -16.45 7.52
CA SER A 95 1.30 -16.01 7.71
C SER A 95 1.49 -14.49 7.60
N PHE A 96 0.44 -13.74 7.29
CA PHE A 96 0.45 -12.28 7.17
C PHE A 96 -0.31 -11.59 8.32
N ALA A 97 -1.35 -12.27 8.85
CA ALA A 97 -2.20 -11.77 9.93
C ALA A 97 -1.48 -11.66 11.27
#